data_AF-A0A9D1JU24-F1
#
_entry.id   AF-A0A9D1JU24-F1
#
_cell.length_a   1.000
_cell.length_b   1.000
_cell.length_c   1.000
_cell.angle_alpha   90.00
_cell.angle_beta   90.00
_cell.angle_gamma   90.00
#
_symmetry.space_group_name_H-M   'P 1'
#
loop_
_entity.id
_entity.type
_entity.pdbx_description
1 polymer ?
#
loop_
_entity_poly.entity_id
_entity_poly.type
_entity_poly.pdbx_seq_one_letter_code
_entity_poly.pdbx_strand_id
1 'polypeptide(L)'
;YMDYLPEEGEPAALLEVEYTKNGGAYSGTATMKEWGEPILTMEYQDIDPEKLSPLGSAYGSYTFTVYDYGTEMTVEMNVEKSAGGGTDHVMTFTGDDFYSSTGFDGLTLRLHSTDKDATIQMPEGDEVDISSMTDDDLIELSMLIQNSLMESLSSVLSTTYE
;
A
#
# COMPACT_ATOMS: atom_id res chain seq x y z
N TYR A 1 3.97 4.75 30.88
CA TYR A 1 2.80 4.14 30.24
C TYR A 1 1.57 4.59 31.01
N MET A 2 0.92 5.65 30.53
CA MET A 2 -0.44 5.97 30.92
C MET A 2 -1.30 5.34 29.83
N ASP A 3 -1.98 4.24 30.16
CA ASP A 3 -3.03 3.70 29.31
C ASP A 3 -4.15 4.74 29.29
N TYR A 4 -4.32 5.43 28.17
CA TYR A 4 -5.46 6.30 27.95
C TYR A 4 -6.67 5.38 27.77
N LEU A 5 -7.35 5.06 28.87
CA LEU A 5 -8.64 4.40 28.79
C LEU A 5 -9.65 5.43 28.26
N PRO A 6 -10.50 5.09 27.28
CA PRO A 6 -11.57 5.97 26.82
C PRO A 6 -12.45 6.38 28.00
N GLU A 7 -12.94 7.62 28.01
CA GLU A 7 -14.05 7.97 28.89
C GLU A 7 -15.25 7.07 28.56
N GLU A 8 -16.02 6.62 29.57
CA GLU A 8 -17.18 5.73 29.36
C GLU A 8 -18.12 6.32 28.29
N GLY A 9 -18.16 5.68 27.12
CA GLY A 9 -19.06 6.02 26.01
C GLY A 9 -18.38 6.43 24.70
N GLU A 10 -17.07 6.70 24.69
CA GLU A 10 -16.34 6.98 23.45
C GLU A 10 -16.11 5.69 22.63
N PRO A 11 -16.35 5.70 21.31
CA PRO A 11 -16.11 4.54 20.46
C PRO A 11 -14.60 4.26 20.37
N ALA A 12 -14.22 2.99 20.54
CA ALA A 12 -12.82 2.56 20.45
C ALA A 12 -12.18 2.89 19.09
N ALA A 13 -12.99 2.89 18.01
CA ALA A 13 -12.59 3.34 16.69
C ALA A 13 -13.71 4.15 16.03
N LEU A 14 -13.33 5.20 15.30
CA LEU A 14 -14.24 6.09 14.56
C LEU A 14 -13.74 6.26 13.13
N LEU A 15 -14.66 6.23 12.16
CA LEU A 15 -14.37 6.61 10.78
C LEU A 15 -15.14 7.89 10.45
N GLU A 16 -14.41 8.96 10.18
CA GLU A 16 -14.95 10.23 9.71
C GLU A 16 -14.75 10.33 8.20
N VAL A 17 -15.80 10.71 7.46
CA VAL A 17 -15.73 10.83 6.00
C VAL A 17 -16.38 12.13 5.57
N GLU A 18 -15.63 12.94 4.84
CA GLU A 18 -16.09 14.16 4.19
C GLU A 18 -15.88 14.02 2.69
N TYR A 19 -16.88 14.36 1.88
CA TYR A 19 -16.75 14.26 0.44
C TYR A 19 -17.61 15.27 -0.32
N THR A 20 -17.15 15.55 -1.53
CA THR A 20 -17.88 16.27 -2.57
C THR A 20 -18.03 15.37 -3.78
N LYS A 21 -19.11 15.57 -4.53
CA LYS A 21 -19.36 14.88 -5.80
C LYS A 21 -19.51 15.89 -6.91
N ASN A 22 -18.70 15.77 -7.95
CA ASN A 22 -18.79 16.60 -9.15
C ASN A 22 -18.70 15.74 -10.41
N GLY A 23 -19.68 15.85 -11.30
CA GLY A 23 -19.66 15.15 -12.59
C GLY A 23 -19.56 13.62 -12.52
N GLY A 24 -19.96 13.00 -11.39
CA GLY A 24 -19.84 11.55 -11.17
C GLY A 24 -18.62 11.14 -10.35
N ALA A 25 -17.60 11.98 -10.30
CA ALA A 25 -16.39 11.75 -9.52
C ALA A 25 -16.51 12.27 -8.08
N TYR A 26 -15.78 11.64 -7.16
CA TYR A 26 -15.76 11.92 -5.73
C TYR A 26 -14.40 12.49 -5.32
N SER A 27 -14.40 13.51 -4.47
CA SER A 27 -13.18 14.03 -3.84
C SER A 27 -13.46 14.34 -2.38
N GLY A 28 -12.51 14.06 -1.50
CA GLY A 28 -12.73 14.21 -0.08
C GLY A 28 -11.64 13.58 0.78
N THR A 29 -11.98 13.38 2.05
CA THR A 29 -11.09 12.82 3.06
C THR A 29 -11.83 11.78 3.88
N ALA A 30 -11.17 10.69 4.22
CA ALA A 30 -11.64 9.71 5.17
C ALA A 30 -10.57 9.50 6.25
N THR A 31 -10.91 9.69 7.52
CA THR A 31 -9.97 9.57 8.64
C THR A 31 -10.46 8.50 9.62
N MET A 32 -9.65 7.46 9.80
CA MET A 32 -9.83 6.47 10.85
C MET A 32 -9.10 6.93 12.10
N LYS A 33 -9.82 6.96 13.22
CA LYS A 33 -9.32 7.32 14.53
C LYS A 33 -9.44 6.16 15.50
N GLU A 34 -8.46 6.01 16.37
CA GLU A 34 -8.50 5.11 17.52
C GLU A 34 -8.27 5.95 18.78
N TRP A 35 -9.12 5.80 19.79
CA TRP A 35 -9.04 6.60 21.03
C TRP A 35 -9.04 8.12 20.81
N GLY A 36 -9.69 8.58 19.74
CA GLY A 36 -9.77 10.00 19.35
C GLY A 36 -8.61 10.51 18.50
N GLU A 37 -7.54 9.73 18.33
CA GLU A 37 -6.36 10.09 17.55
C GLU A 37 -6.40 9.47 16.15
N PRO A 38 -6.02 10.19 15.09
CA PRO A 38 -5.97 9.64 13.74
C PRO A 38 -4.87 8.59 13.61
N ILE A 39 -5.22 7.43 13.05
CA ILE A 39 -4.29 6.33 12.74
C ILE A 39 -4.13 6.13 11.23
N LEU A 40 -5.11 6.58 10.44
CA LEU A 40 -5.06 6.59 8.98
C LEU A 40 -5.90 7.74 8.44
N THR A 41 -5.33 8.57 7.57
CA THR A 41 -6.07 9.54 6.75
C THR A 41 -5.93 9.15 5.28
N MET A 42 -7.04 9.11 4.55
CA MET A 42 -7.07 8.96 3.10
C MET A 42 -7.69 10.22 2.50
N GLU A 43 -6.88 10.99 1.80
CA GLU A 43 -7.37 12.02 0.87
C GLU A 43 -7.55 11.39 -0.49
N TYR A 44 -8.61 11.76 -1.20
CA TYR A 44 -8.88 11.22 -2.53
C TYR A 44 -9.45 12.31 -3.43
N GLN A 45 -9.05 12.28 -4.69
CA GLN A 45 -9.41 13.28 -5.69
C GLN A 45 -9.83 12.62 -6.99
N ASP A 46 -10.92 13.15 -7.57
CA ASP A 46 -11.47 12.75 -8.85
C ASP A 46 -11.72 11.23 -8.99
N ILE A 47 -12.13 10.58 -7.89
CA ILE A 47 -12.44 9.14 -7.87
C ILE A 47 -13.71 8.86 -8.65
N ASP A 48 -13.57 8.14 -9.77
CA ASP A 48 -14.68 7.72 -10.60
C ASP A 48 -15.02 6.23 -10.34
N PRO A 49 -16.05 5.93 -9.54
CA PRO A 49 -16.39 4.55 -9.18
C PRO A 49 -16.93 3.73 -10.37
N GLU A 50 -17.31 4.38 -11.48
CA GLU A 50 -17.72 3.68 -12.70
C GLU A 50 -16.52 3.26 -13.56
N LYS A 51 -15.34 3.82 -13.29
CA LYS A 51 -14.08 3.49 -13.98
C LYS A 51 -13.16 2.73 -13.04
N LEU A 52 -13.26 1.41 -13.08
CA LEU A 52 -12.41 0.52 -12.29
C LEU A 52 -11.23 -0.01 -13.13
N SER A 53 -10.09 -0.14 -12.47
CA SER A 53 -8.94 -0.89 -12.97
C SER A 53 -9.23 -2.40 -12.98
N PRO A 54 -8.45 -3.20 -13.72
CA PRO A 54 -8.49 -4.66 -13.62
C PRO A 54 -8.26 -5.20 -12.20
N LEU A 55 -7.67 -4.40 -11.29
CA LEU A 55 -7.46 -4.76 -9.88
C LEU A 55 -8.62 -4.32 -8.96
N GLY A 56 -9.68 -3.74 -9.52
CA GLY A 56 -10.85 -3.26 -8.79
C GLY A 56 -10.72 -1.86 -8.19
N SER A 57 -9.53 -1.25 -8.19
CA SER A 57 -9.35 0.15 -7.75
C SER A 57 -10.02 1.13 -8.73
N ALA A 58 -10.74 2.12 -8.22
CA ALA A 58 -11.30 3.18 -9.03
C ALA A 58 -10.21 4.14 -9.55
N TYR A 59 -10.47 4.79 -10.69
CA TYR A 59 -9.54 5.74 -11.28
C TYR A 59 -9.57 7.04 -10.49
N GLY A 60 -8.41 7.67 -10.35
CA GLY A 60 -8.22 8.93 -9.64
C GLY A 60 -6.95 8.91 -8.78
N SER A 61 -6.86 9.86 -7.87
CA SER A 61 -5.71 10.06 -7.01
C SER A 61 -6.08 9.79 -5.55
N TYR A 62 -5.18 9.15 -4.83
CA TYR A 62 -5.31 8.82 -3.42
C TYR A 62 -4.03 9.23 -2.70
N THR A 63 -4.15 9.81 -1.52
CA THR A 63 -3.03 10.08 -0.61
C THR A 63 -3.39 9.45 0.72
N PHE A 64 -2.61 8.47 1.15
CA PHE A 64 -2.75 7.82 2.44
C PHE A 64 -1.68 8.33 3.38
N THR A 65 -2.08 8.80 4.55
CA THR A 65 -1.19 9.14 5.65
C THR A 65 -1.43 8.16 6.78
N VAL A 66 -0.41 7.36 7.10
CA VAL A 66 -0.44 6.42 8.22
C VAL A 66 0.34 7.02 9.38
N TYR A 67 -0.27 7.02 10.56
CA TYR A 67 0.34 7.50 11.79
C TYR A 67 0.71 6.31 12.67
N ASP A 68 2.00 6.10 12.92
CA ASP A 68 2.48 5.00 13.76
C ASP A 68 3.52 5.49 14.77
N TYR A 69 3.16 5.48 16.07
CA TYR A 69 4.03 5.85 17.20
C TYR A 69 4.92 7.09 17.01
N GLY A 70 4.37 8.16 16.42
CA GLY A 70 5.08 9.43 16.18
C GLY A 70 5.85 9.51 14.87
N THR A 71 5.77 8.47 14.05
CA THR A 71 6.23 8.47 12.65
C THR A 71 5.03 8.67 11.72
N GLU A 72 5.23 9.46 10.67
CA GLU A 72 4.27 9.64 9.59
C GLU A 72 4.81 9.01 8.31
N MET A 73 3.98 8.22 7.64
CA MET A 73 4.25 7.70 6.31
C MET A 73 3.16 8.15 5.36
N THR A 74 3.56 8.75 4.24
CA THR A 74 2.65 9.17 3.18
C THR A 74 2.83 8.27 1.95
N VAL A 75 1.71 7.75 1.47
CA VAL A 75 1.63 6.96 0.23
C VAL A 75 0.71 7.69 -0.74
N GLU A 76 1.29 8.23 -1.80
CA GLU A 76 0.53 8.81 -2.91
C GLU A 76 0.31 7.72 -3.97
N MET A 77 -0.93 7.52 -4.40
CA MET A 77 -1.29 6.56 -5.44
C MET A 77 -2.12 7.24 -6.53
N ASN A 78 -1.67 7.11 -7.78
CA ASN A 78 -2.44 7.52 -8.95
C ASN A 78 -2.84 6.28 -9.75
N VAL A 79 -4.14 6.17 -10.04
CA VAL A 79 -4.72 5.08 -10.84
C VAL A 79 -5.28 5.67 -12.12
N GLU A 80 -4.62 5.40 -13.25
CA GLU A 80 -4.96 6.02 -14.52
C GLU A 80 -4.90 5.05 -15.70
N LYS A 81 -5.60 5.40 -16.77
CA LYS A 81 -5.56 4.62 -18.01
C LYS A 81 -4.16 4.68 -18.60
N SER A 82 -3.56 3.52 -18.86
CA SER A 82 -2.26 3.48 -19.51
C SER A 82 -2.38 3.71 -21.03
N ALA A 83 -1.38 4.37 -21.63
CA ALA A 83 -1.31 4.61 -23.07
C ALA A 83 -1.28 3.31 -23.90
N GLY A 84 -0.75 2.23 -23.34
CA GLY A 84 -0.67 0.90 -23.97
C GLY A 84 -1.94 0.05 -23.84
N GLY A 85 -3.01 0.58 -23.23
CA GLY A 85 -4.14 -0.21 -22.72
C GLY A 85 -3.88 -0.73 -21.31
N GLY A 86 -4.92 -1.16 -20.60
CA GLY A 86 -4.82 -1.45 -19.17
C GLY A 86 -4.81 -0.20 -18.29
N THR A 87 -4.27 -0.34 -17.08
CA THR A 87 -4.24 0.69 -16.04
C THR A 87 -2.86 0.73 -15.40
N ASP A 88 -2.33 1.93 -15.22
CA ASP A 88 -1.14 2.16 -14.42
C ASP A 88 -1.54 2.58 -13.00
N HIS A 89 -0.92 1.95 -12.01
CA HIS A 89 -0.98 2.31 -10.60
C HIS A 89 0.41 2.79 -10.22
N VAL A 90 0.57 4.08 -9.97
CA VAL A 90 1.84 4.68 -9.57
C VAL A 90 1.74 5.04 -8.10
N MET A 91 2.46 4.30 -7.26
CA MET A 91 2.52 4.48 -5.82
C MET A 91 3.86 5.08 -5.43
N THR A 92 3.86 6.18 -4.69
CA THR A 92 5.05 6.84 -4.16
C THR A 92 4.98 6.85 -2.64
N PHE A 93 5.99 6.27 -2.02
CA PHE A 93 6.13 6.19 -0.57
C PHE A 93 7.14 7.24 -0.11
N THR A 94 6.74 8.05 0.85
CA THR A 94 7.56 9.11 1.47
C THR A 94 7.34 9.11 2.98
N GLY A 95 8.33 9.60 3.73
CA GLY A 95 8.26 9.66 5.19
C GLY A 95 9.63 9.91 5.81
N ASP A 96 9.70 10.88 6.72
CA ASP A 96 10.96 11.44 7.24
C ASP A 96 11.85 10.39 7.93
N ASP A 97 11.26 9.47 8.69
CA ASP A 97 12.04 8.48 9.47
C ASP A 97 12.21 7.14 8.74
N PHE A 98 11.32 6.78 7.82
CA PHE A 98 11.34 5.46 7.20
C PHE A 98 12.57 5.27 6.29
N TYR A 99 12.98 6.32 5.56
CA TYR A 99 14.12 6.26 4.64
C TYR A 99 15.40 6.90 5.17
N SER A 100 15.37 7.61 6.29
CA SER A 100 16.54 8.30 6.87
C SER A 100 17.75 7.38 7.09
N SER A 101 17.50 6.10 7.39
CA SER A 101 18.54 5.07 7.58
C SER A 101 19.05 4.43 6.29
N THR A 102 18.32 4.57 5.19
CA THR A 102 18.61 3.92 3.90
C THR A 102 19.32 4.83 2.90
N GLY A 103 19.26 6.16 3.09
CA GLY A 103 19.80 7.15 2.16
C GLY A 103 18.94 7.38 0.91
N PHE A 104 17.73 6.83 0.88
CA PHE A 104 16.73 7.12 -0.15
C PHE A 104 15.83 8.28 0.32
N ASP A 105 15.31 9.08 -0.61
CA ASP A 105 14.33 10.13 -0.30
C ASP A 105 12.87 9.64 -0.49
N GLY A 106 12.71 8.42 -1.00
CA GLY A 106 11.42 7.79 -1.24
C GLY A 106 11.53 6.55 -2.15
N LEU A 107 10.42 5.82 -2.29
CA LEU A 107 10.29 4.68 -3.21
C LEU A 107 9.09 4.90 -4.12
N THR A 108 9.27 4.74 -5.43
CA THR A 108 8.14 4.71 -6.38
C THR A 108 7.97 3.32 -6.96
N LEU A 109 6.79 2.74 -6.76
CA LEU A 109 6.35 1.49 -7.37
C LEU A 109 5.36 1.80 -8.50
N ARG A 110 5.61 1.28 -9.69
CA ARG A 110 4.65 1.33 -10.80
C ARG A 110 4.16 -0.08 -11.11
N LEU A 111 2.87 -0.30 -10.93
CA LEU A 111 2.20 -1.53 -11.29
C LEU A 111 1.34 -1.29 -12.53
N HIS A 112 1.59 -2.05 -13.58
CA HIS A 112 0.76 -2.05 -14.77
C HIS A 112 -0.21 -3.25 -14.71
N SER A 113 -1.51 -2.99 -14.70
CA SER A 113 -2.53 -4.04 -14.69
C SER A 113 -3.33 -4.06 -15.99
N THR A 114 -3.64 -5.26 -16.46
CA THR A 114 -4.43 -5.48 -17.69
C THR A 114 -5.45 -6.58 -17.46
N ASP A 115 -6.48 -6.60 -18.28
CA ASP A 115 -7.48 -7.69 -18.36
C ASP A 115 -7.02 -8.85 -19.24
N LYS A 116 -5.76 -8.82 -19.73
CA LYS A 116 -5.15 -9.89 -20.50
C LYS A 116 -4.44 -10.85 -19.56
N ASP A 117 -4.43 -12.12 -19.94
CA ASP A 117 -3.69 -13.15 -19.21
C ASP A 117 -2.22 -12.78 -19.09
N ALA A 118 -1.67 -13.00 -17.89
CA ALA A 118 -0.24 -12.83 -17.65
C ALA A 118 0.54 -13.80 -18.55
N THR A 119 1.50 -13.27 -19.30
CA THR A 119 2.43 -14.09 -20.11
C THR A 119 3.64 -14.54 -19.31
N ILE A 120 3.82 -14.01 -18.11
CA ILE A 120 4.82 -14.46 -17.14
C ILE A 120 4.40 -15.83 -16.63
N GLN A 121 5.24 -16.83 -16.89
CA GLN A 121 5.10 -18.14 -16.28
C GLN A 121 5.42 -18.00 -14.79
N MET A 122 4.59 -18.59 -13.93
CA MET A 122 4.98 -18.76 -12.53
C MET A 122 6.33 -19.50 -12.46
N PRO A 123 7.16 -19.24 -11.44
CA PRO A 123 8.35 -20.03 -11.22
C PRO A 123 7.98 -21.51 -11.19
N GLU A 124 8.74 -22.35 -11.90
CA GLU A 124 8.56 -23.79 -11.80
C GLU A 124 8.95 -24.23 -10.37
N GLY A 125 8.05 -24.92 -9.68
CA GLY A 125 8.26 -25.40 -8.32
C GLY A 125 7.06 -26.17 -7.80
N ASP A 126 7.31 -27.00 -6.79
CA ASP A 126 6.22 -27.69 -6.09
C ASP A 126 5.43 -26.69 -5.24
N GLU A 127 4.11 -26.75 -5.31
CA GLU A 127 3.26 -26.03 -4.37
C GLU A 127 3.52 -26.54 -2.96
N VAL A 128 3.87 -25.64 -2.03
CA VAL A 128 4.05 -25.96 -0.63
C VAL A 128 2.76 -25.60 0.12
N ASP A 129 2.06 -26.62 0.62
CA ASP A 129 0.94 -26.42 1.53
C ASP A 129 1.45 -25.95 2.89
N ILE A 130 1.12 -24.70 3.24
CA ILE A 130 1.51 -24.06 4.51
C ILE A 130 0.39 -24.12 5.56
N SER A 131 -0.75 -24.76 5.26
CA SER A 131 -1.93 -24.74 6.15
C SER A 131 -1.72 -25.44 7.50
N SER A 132 -0.71 -26.31 7.60
CA SER A 132 -0.34 -27.00 8.84
C SER A 132 0.87 -26.39 9.56
N MET A 133 1.43 -25.29 9.05
CA MET A 133 2.57 -24.62 9.67
C MET A 133 2.13 -23.83 10.91
N THR A 134 2.98 -23.80 11.93
CA THR A 134 2.79 -22.96 13.11
C THR A 134 3.25 -21.52 12.82
N ASP A 135 2.91 -20.58 13.70
CA ASP A 135 3.36 -19.19 13.56
C ASP A 135 4.89 -19.07 13.51
N ASP A 136 5.61 -19.89 14.30
CA ASP A 136 7.08 -19.94 14.28
C ASP A 136 7.62 -20.46 12.94
N ASP A 137 7.01 -21.51 12.38
CA ASP A 137 7.37 -22.05 11.05
C ASP A 137 7.13 -20.99 9.95
N LEU A 138 6.05 -20.22 10.04
CA LEU A 138 5.74 -19.14 9.11
C LEU A 138 6.71 -17.97 9.24
N ILE A 139 7.17 -17.65 10.45
CA ILE A 139 8.21 -16.64 10.68
C ILE A 139 9.52 -17.09 10.05
N GLU A 140 9.96 -18.33 10.29
CA GLU A 140 11.18 -18.88 9.68
C GLU A 140 11.10 -18.91 8.14
N LEU A 141 9.96 -19.36 7.60
CA LEU A 141 9.71 -19.35 6.17
C LEU A 141 9.78 -17.93 5.59
N SER A 142 9.20 -16.95 6.29
CA SER A 142 9.23 -15.55 5.87
C SER A 142 10.67 -15.00 5.84
N MET A 143 11.50 -15.34 6.84
CA MET A 143 12.90 -14.94 6.89
C MET A 143 13.72 -15.59 5.76
N LEU A 144 13.47 -16.86 5.46
CA LEU A 144 14.11 -17.57 4.34
C LEU A 144 13.76 -16.92 2.99
N ILE A 145 12.47 -16.63 2.77
CA ILE A 145 12.01 -15.95 1.55
C ILE A 145 12.64 -14.55 1.45
N GLN A 146 12.64 -13.77 2.52
CA GLN A 146 13.24 -12.44 2.56
C GLN A 146 14.74 -12.47 2.21
N ASN A 147 15.50 -13.39 2.80
CA ASN A 147 16.93 -13.53 2.51
C ASN A 147 17.18 -13.89 1.04
N SER A 148 16.44 -14.88 0.52
CA SER A 148 16.56 -15.31 -0.88
C SER A 148 16.19 -14.18 -1.86
N LEU A 149 15.17 -13.39 -1.52
CA LEU A 149 14.77 -12.23 -2.31
C LEU A 149 15.85 -11.13 -2.27
N MET A 150 16.41 -10.84 -1.09
CA MET A 150 17.50 -9.87 -0.95
C MET A 150 18.75 -10.27 -1.74
N GLU A 151 19.14 -11.55 -1.71
CA GLU A 151 20.26 -12.06 -2.51
C GLU A 151 19.99 -11.93 -4.01
N SER A 152 18.78 -12.29 -4.44
CA SER A 152 18.37 -12.18 -5.85
C SER A 152 18.35 -10.72 -6.32
N LEU A 153 17.82 -9.81 -5.52
CA LEU A 153 17.80 -8.37 -5.81
C LEU A 153 19.22 -7.78 -5.81
N SER A 154 20.08 -8.18 -4.87
CA SER A 154 21.48 -7.76 -4.83
C SER A 154 22.22 -8.18 -6.10
N SER A 155 21.99 -9.41 -6.57
CA SER A 155 22.54 -9.92 -7.83
C SER A 155 22.12 -9.05 -9.01
N VAL A 156 20.82 -8.77 -9.16
CA VAL A 156 20.29 -7.91 -10.24
C VAL A 156 20.85 -6.48 -10.17
N LEU A 157 20.92 -5.89 -8.97
CA LEU A 157 21.45 -4.53 -8.80
C LEU A 157 22.95 -4.46 -9.10
N SER A 158 23.73 -5.49 -8.73
CA SER A 158 25.17 -5.57 -9.01
C SER A 158 25.48 -5.64 -10.51
N THR A 159 24.62 -6.26 -11.31
CA THR A 159 24.78 -6.33 -12.77
C THR A 159 24.50 -5.02 -13.52
N THR A 160 24.02 -3.98 -12.83
CA THR A 160 23.76 -2.66 -13.43
C THR A 160 24.98 -1.72 -13.40
N TYR A 161 26.10 -2.16 -12.82
CA TYR A 161 27.33 -1.39 -12.63
C TYR A 161 28.54 -1.88 -13.46
N GLU A 162 28.34 -2.77 -14.44
CA GLU A 162 29.32 -3.10 -15.49
C GLU A 162 28.93 -2.53 -16.86
#